data_AF-A0AAW6UUC3-F1
#
_entry.id   AF-A0AAW6UUC3-F1
#
_cell.length_a   1.000
_cell.length_b   1.000
_cell.length_c   1.000
_cell.angle_alpha   90.00
_cell.angle_beta   90.00
_cell.angle_gamma   90.00
#
_symmetry.space_group_name_H-M   'P 1'
#
loop_
_entity.id
_entity.type
_entity.pdbx_description
1 polymer ?
#
loop_
_entity_poly.entity_id
_entity_poly.type
_entity_poly.pdbx_seq_one_letter_code
_entity_poly.pdbx_strand_id
1 'polypeptide(L)'
;MKLSLSLQQDFQAPELVLKRAYIKKVIETALRYINVNQDCEIGIACVDNDESHKLNLEYRQKDKPTNVLSFPSDIPEEVLPMLDAWPMGDLVICIPVVLQEAIDQSKTPIEHFTHMLVHGVLHLMGYDHETSEADAEEMEALEIKILAKLGFDNPYTEQD
;
A
#
# COMPACT_ATOMS: atom_id res chain seq x y z
N MET A 1 -0.45 10.52 -16.85
CA MET A 1 -0.44 10.39 -15.39
C MET A 1 0.70 11.15 -14.74
N LYS A 2 0.35 12.16 -13.97
CA LYS A 2 1.09 12.72 -12.85
C LYS A 2 0.54 12.14 -11.56
N LEU A 3 1.43 11.86 -10.60
CA LEU A 3 1.06 11.44 -9.25
C LEU A 3 1.36 12.57 -8.25
N SER A 4 0.31 13.06 -7.58
CA SER A 4 0.40 13.85 -6.35
C SER A 4 0.50 12.89 -5.16
N LEU A 5 1.48 13.13 -4.28
CA LEU A 5 1.75 12.28 -3.12
C LEU A 5 1.80 13.17 -1.87
N SER A 6 0.93 12.91 -0.91
CA SER A 6 1.07 13.47 0.44
C SER A 6 1.74 12.41 1.31
N LEU A 7 2.79 12.79 2.05
CA LEU A 7 3.61 11.84 2.82
C LEU A 7 3.87 12.39 4.21
N GLN A 8 3.32 11.72 5.22
CA GLN A 8 3.57 11.99 6.63
C GLN A 8 4.46 10.89 7.20
N GLN A 9 5.59 11.29 7.78
CA GLN A 9 6.59 10.39 8.36
C GLN A 9 6.99 10.91 9.74
N ASP A 10 6.08 10.79 10.70
CA ASP A 10 6.35 11.21 12.08
C ASP A 10 7.20 10.17 12.83
N PHE A 11 7.27 8.95 12.28
CA PHE A 11 8.09 7.86 12.78
C PHE A 11 9.42 7.74 12.01
N GLN A 12 10.54 7.64 12.73
CA GLN A 12 11.88 7.43 12.15
C GLN A 12 12.37 6.01 12.43
N ALA A 13 12.71 5.28 11.37
CA ALA A 13 13.36 3.98 11.44
C ALA A 13 14.70 4.03 10.69
N PRO A 14 15.86 3.91 11.38
CA PRO A 14 17.16 3.84 10.72
C PRO A 14 17.28 2.70 9.70
N GLU A 15 16.58 1.59 9.94
CA GLU A 15 16.56 0.39 9.11
C GLU A 15 15.75 0.57 7.81
N LEU A 16 14.89 1.60 7.75
CA LEU A 16 13.99 1.85 6.62
C LEU A 16 13.96 3.34 6.25
N VAL A 17 14.89 3.75 5.39
CA VAL A 17 14.97 5.13 4.90
C VAL A 17 14.04 5.31 3.70
N LEU A 18 12.88 5.92 3.95
CA LEU A 18 11.82 6.12 2.96
C LEU A 18 11.97 7.43 2.18
N LYS A 19 12.64 7.36 1.03
CA LYS A 19 12.73 8.50 0.10
C LYS A 19 11.41 8.69 -0.64
N ARG A 20 10.86 9.90 -0.64
CA ARG A 20 9.66 10.27 -1.41
C ARG A 20 9.72 9.85 -2.89
N ALA A 21 10.88 9.98 -3.54
CA ALA A 21 11.07 9.55 -4.93
C ALA A 21 10.94 8.03 -5.12
N TYR A 22 11.35 7.24 -4.12
CA TYR A 22 11.22 5.79 -4.14
C TYR A 22 9.76 5.38 -4.01
N ILE A 23 9.06 5.90 -3.00
CA ILE A 23 7.61 5.67 -2.81
C ILE A 23 6.83 6.03 -4.08
N LYS A 24 7.11 7.21 -4.64
CA LYS A 24 6.50 7.65 -5.89
C LYS A 24 6.74 6.65 -7.04
N LYS A 25 7.97 6.15 -7.20
CA LYS A 25 8.30 5.14 -8.22
C LYS A 25 7.50 3.85 -8.04
N VAL A 26 7.37 3.35 -6.81
CA VAL A 26 6.61 2.13 -6.51
C VAL A 26 5.14 2.30 -6.90
N ILE A 27 4.49 3.38 -6.45
CA ILE A 27 3.08 3.66 -6.75
C ILE A 27 2.88 3.84 -8.25
N GLU A 28 3.72 4.63 -8.92
CA GLU A 28 3.61 4.80 -10.38
C GLU A 28 3.80 3.48 -11.14
N THR A 29 4.64 2.57 -10.63
CA THR A 29 4.84 1.26 -11.25
C THR A 29 3.59 0.39 -11.10
N ALA A 30 2.98 0.36 -9.91
CA ALA A 30 1.73 -0.35 -9.67
C ALA A 30 0.59 0.20 -10.54
N LEU A 31 0.36 1.52 -10.51
CA LEU A 31 -0.70 2.18 -11.28
C LEU A 31 -0.58 1.98 -12.79
N ARG A 32 0.64 2.12 -13.33
CA ARG A 32 0.87 1.85 -14.77
C ARG A 32 0.66 0.39 -15.11
N TYR A 33 0.95 -0.53 -14.19
CA TYR A 33 0.77 -1.96 -14.42
C TYR A 33 -0.70 -2.33 -14.63
N ILE A 34 -1.59 -1.70 -13.85
CA ILE A 34 -3.05 -1.86 -13.96
C ILE A 34 -3.71 -0.86 -14.92
N ASN A 35 -2.93 -0.23 -15.80
CA ASN A 35 -3.38 0.68 -16.87
C ASN A 35 -4.09 1.97 -16.40
N VAL A 36 -3.77 2.48 -15.21
CA VAL A 36 -4.23 3.81 -14.78
C VAL A 36 -3.44 4.88 -15.53
N ASN A 37 -4.14 5.65 -16.37
CA ASN A 37 -3.53 6.63 -17.28
C ASN A 37 -3.83 8.10 -16.92
N GLN A 38 -4.76 8.34 -16.00
CA GLN A 38 -5.16 9.67 -15.54
C GLN A 38 -4.28 10.17 -14.39
N ASP A 39 -4.32 11.48 -14.11
CA ASP A 39 -3.60 12.07 -12.99
C ASP A 39 -4.27 11.64 -11.68
N CYS A 40 -3.48 11.31 -10.66
CA CYS A 40 -3.96 10.70 -9.42
C CYS A 40 -3.36 11.39 -8.19
N GLU A 41 -4.06 11.31 -7.07
CA GLU A 41 -3.63 11.77 -5.76
C GLU A 41 -3.78 10.65 -4.72
N ILE A 42 -2.73 10.48 -3.90
CA ILE A 42 -2.68 9.50 -2.82
C ILE A 42 -2.02 10.11 -1.58
N GLY A 43 -2.61 9.88 -0.42
CA GLY A 43 -1.99 10.16 0.88
C GLY A 43 -1.35 8.91 1.47
N ILE A 44 -0.19 9.08 2.10
CA ILE A 44 0.50 8.01 2.82
C ILE A 44 0.95 8.53 4.18
N ALA A 45 0.52 7.86 5.24
CA ALA A 45 0.97 8.10 6.60
C ALA A 45 1.76 6.89 7.11
N CYS A 46 3.01 7.12 7.50
CA CYS A 46 3.84 6.15 8.19
C CYS A 46 3.68 6.37 9.70
N VAL A 47 3.11 5.39 10.39
CA VAL A 47 2.69 5.50 11.80
C VAL A 47 3.34 4.45 12.69
N ASP A 48 3.20 4.62 14.00
CA ASP A 48 3.62 3.65 15.01
C ASP A 48 2.51 2.62 15.32
N ASN A 49 2.75 1.77 16.33
CA ASN A 49 1.80 0.75 16.76
C ASN A 49 0.53 1.33 17.39
N ASP A 50 0.64 2.46 18.11
CA ASP A 50 -0.48 3.01 18.88
C ASP A 50 -1.52 3.61 17.93
N GLU A 51 -1.07 4.40 16.95
CA GLU A 51 -1.98 4.96 15.94
C GLU A 51 -2.53 3.87 15.01
N SER A 52 -1.72 2.89 14.60
CA SER A 52 -2.19 1.73 13.82
C SER A 52 -3.25 0.93 14.57
N HIS A 53 -3.02 0.63 15.86
CA HIS A 53 -3.97 -0.08 16.71
C HIS A 53 -5.30 0.66 16.82
N LYS A 54 -5.25 1.96 17.12
CA LYS A 54 -6.43 2.81 17.22
C LYS A 54 -7.25 2.80 15.93
N LEU A 55 -6.61 3.00 14.78
CA LEU A 55 -7.28 3.02 13.49
C LEU A 55 -7.85 1.64 13.11
N ASN A 56 -7.10 0.56 13.37
CA ASN A 56 -7.56 -0.78 13.06
C ASN A 56 -8.75 -1.19 13.96
N LEU A 57 -8.76 -0.74 15.21
CA LEU A 57 -9.91 -0.90 16.10
C LEU A 57 -11.10 -0.08 15.62
N GLU A 58 -10.92 1.20 15.29
CA GLU A 58 -12.01 2.10 14.89
C GLU A 58 -12.68 1.71 13.56
N TYR A 59 -11.88 1.34 12.55
CA TYR A 59 -12.39 1.11 11.20
C TYR A 59 -12.61 -0.37 10.86
N ARG A 60 -11.89 -1.30 11.51
CA ARG A 60 -12.01 -2.74 11.26
C ARG A 60 -12.46 -3.54 12.49
N GLN A 61 -12.68 -2.91 13.64
CA GLN A 61 -13.03 -3.59 14.89
C GLN A 61 -12.01 -4.66 15.32
N LYS A 62 -10.74 -4.49 14.90
CA LYS A 62 -9.62 -5.41 15.20
C LYS A 62 -8.74 -4.80 16.28
N ASP A 63 -8.75 -5.37 17.49
CA ASP A 63 -8.00 -4.89 18.67
C ASP A 63 -6.50 -5.27 18.63
N LYS A 64 -5.80 -4.87 17.58
CA LYS A 64 -4.35 -5.06 17.37
C LYS A 64 -3.84 -4.10 16.28
N PRO A 65 -2.56 -3.69 16.28
CA PRO A 65 -1.98 -3.01 15.12
C PRO A 65 -1.94 -3.95 13.90
N THR A 66 -1.83 -3.37 12.72
CA THR A 66 -1.67 -4.09 11.44
C THR A 66 -0.66 -3.39 10.55
N ASN A 67 -0.16 -4.08 9.52
CA ASN A 67 0.89 -3.62 8.63
C ASN A 67 0.42 -2.45 7.74
N VAL A 68 -0.74 -2.57 7.12
CA VAL A 68 -1.33 -1.54 6.25
C VAL A 68 -2.85 -1.48 6.38
N LEU A 69 -3.37 -0.26 6.39
CA LEU A 69 -4.78 0.06 6.23
C LEU A 69 -4.94 0.93 4.98
N SER A 70 -5.93 0.59 4.14
CA SER A 70 -6.28 1.36 2.95
C SER A 70 -7.64 2.01 3.15
N PHE A 71 -7.73 3.31 2.87
CA PHE A 71 -8.94 4.12 2.97
C PHE A 71 -9.24 4.70 1.58
N PRO A 72 -10.03 3.98 0.74
CA PRO A 72 -10.44 4.49 -0.55
C PRO A 72 -11.22 5.80 -0.42
N SER A 73 -11.04 6.70 -1.39
CA SER A 73 -11.81 7.94 -1.46
C SER A 73 -13.30 7.65 -1.72
N ASP A 74 -14.18 8.27 -0.94
CA ASP A 74 -15.65 8.17 -1.08
C ASP A 74 -16.24 9.35 -1.87
N ILE A 75 -15.48 9.88 -2.84
CA ILE A 75 -15.93 10.99 -3.66
C ILE A 75 -16.91 10.48 -4.73
N PRO A 76 -18.11 11.08 -4.86
CA PRO A 76 -19.09 10.65 -5.85
C PRO A 76 -18.55 10.68 -7.27
N GLU A 77 -18.92 9.68 -8.08
CA GLU A 77 -18.46 9.55 -9.47
C GLU A 77 -18.82 10.77 -10.32
N GLU A 78 -19.90 11.48 -10.01
CA GLU A 78 -20.32 12.69 -10.71
C GLU A 78 -19.37 13.88 -10.47
N VAL A 79 -18.62 13.85 -9.37
CA VAL A 79 -17.68 14.91 -8.98
C VAL A 79 -16.28 14.62 -9.51
N LEU A 80 -15.90 13.34 -9.71
CA LEU A 80 -14.58 12.95 -10.20
C LEU A 80 -14.12 13.68 -11.47
N PRO A 81 -14.95 13.90 -12.51
CA PRO A 81 -14.54 14.62 -13.71
C PRO A 81 -14.25 16.11 -13.49
N MET A 82 -14.67 16.67 -12.34
CA MET A 82 -14.47 18.07 -11.99
C MET A 82 -13.15 18.32 -11.25
N LEU A 83 -12.43 17.26 -10.87
CA LEU A 83 -11.16 17.33 -10.15
C LEU A 83 -9.98 17.29 -11.12
N ASP A 84 -8.90 17.99 -10.77
CA ASP A 84 -7.66 18.02 -11.58
C ASP A 84 -6.91 16.68 -11.56
N ALA A 85 -7.13 15.87 -10.52
CA ALA A 85 -6.57 14.54 -10.35
C ALA A 85 -7.58 13.66 -9.61
N TRP A 86 -7.52 12.35 -9.87
CA TRP A 86 -8.34 11.36 -9.19
C TRP A 86 -7.83 11.12 -7.76
N PRO A 87 -8.63 11.46 -6.73
CA PRO A 87 -8.28 11.13 -5.35
C PRO A 87 -8.50 9.64 -5.11
N MET A 88 -7.41 8.88 -4.96
CA MET A 88 -7.47 7.45 -4.67
C MET A 88 -7.83 7.19 -3.20
N GLY A 89 -7.39 8.09 -2.30
CA GLY A 89 -7.55 7.96 -0.86
C GLY A 89 -6.21 7.87 -0.13
N ASP A 90 -6.22 7.26 1.05
CA ASP A 90 -5.12 7.26 2.00
C ASP A 90 -4.64 5.84 2.35
N LEU A 91 -3.32 5.68 2.48
CA LEU A 91 -2.68 4.50 3.07
C LEU A 91 -2.09 4.86 4.42
N VAL A 92 -2.36 4.03 5.42
CA VAL A 92 -1.69 4.10 6.72
C VAL A 92 -0.85 2.84 6.89
N ILE A 93 0.47 3.02 6.96
CA ILE A 93 1.44 1.93 7.06
C ILE A 93 2.12 1.98 8.43
N CYS A 94 1.98 0.90 9.20
CA CYS A 94 2.62 0.77 10.50
C CYS A 94 4.05 0.28 10.35
N ILE A 95 5.03 1.18 10.52
CA ILE A 95 6.43 0.84 10.29
C ILE A 95 6.94 -0.23 11.27
N PRO A 96 6.65 -0.19 12.58
CA PRO A 96 7.06 -1.26 13.50
C PRO A 96 6.58 -2.66 13.09
N VAL A 97 5.31 -2.78 12.67
CA VAL A 97 4.76 -4.07 12.20
C VAL A 97 5.45 -4.53 10.92
N VAL A 98 5.66 -3.63 9.95
CA VAL A 98 6.37 -3.94 8.70
C VAL A 98 7.80 -4.41 8.98
N LEU A 99 8.52 -3.77 9.92
CA LEU A 99 9.87 -4.19 10.29
C LEU A 99 9.89 -5.56 10.96
N GLN A 100 8.93 -5.83 11.84
CA GLN A 100 8.82 -7.14 12.50
C GLN A 100 8.50 -8.25 11.50
N GLU A 101 7.52 -8.04 10.63
CA GLU A 101 7.13 -9.01 9.60
C GLU A 101 8.27 -9.27 8.60
N ALA A 102 9.06 -8.24 8.26
CA ALA A 102 10.23 -8.41 7.41
C ALA A 102 11.24 -9.39 8.06
N ILE A 103 11.50 -9.26 9.37
CA ILE A 103 12.37 -10.19 10.11
C ILE A 103 11.78 -11.59 10.11
N ASP A 104 10.51 -11.73 10.45
CA ASP A 104 9.83 -13.02 10.59
C ASP A 104 9.79 -13.79 9.25
N GLN A 105 9.70 -13.06 8.14
CA GLN A 105 9.66 -13.61 6.78
C GLN A 105 11.05 -13.67 6.12
N SER A 106 12.13 -13.35 6.84
CA SER A 106 13.49 -13.28 6.29
C SER A 106 13.64 -12.37 5.06
N LYS A 107 12.83 -11.30 4.99
CA LYS A 107 12.84 -10.26 3.96
C LYS A 107 13.61 -9.03 4.42
N THR A 108 14.07 -8.23 3.47
CA THR A 108 14.61 -6.91 3.84
C THR A 108 13.48 -5.94 4.22
N PRO A 109 13.72 -4.97 5.12
CA PRO A 109 12.71 -3.95 5.45
C PRO A 109 12.11 -3.25 4.23
N ILE A 110 12.95 -2.93 3.23
CA ILE A 110 12.52 -2.24 2.02
C ILE A 110 11.67 -3.11 1.11
N GLU A 111 11.94 -4.42 1.06
CA GLU A 111 11.18 -5.39 0.29
C GLU A 111 9.78 -5.57 0.87
N HIS A 112 9.68 -5.81 2.18
CA HIS A 112 8.37 -5.97 2.82
C HIS A 112 7.56 -4.67 2.81
N PHE A 113 8.20 -3.52 3.02
CA PHE A 113 7.54 -2.22 2.86
C PHE A 113 7.01 -2.02 1.44
N THR A 114 7.78 -2.41 0.41
CA THR A 114 7.36 -2.29 -0.98
C THR A 114 6.17 -3.19 -1.28
N HIS A 115 6.18 -4.41 -0.74
CA HIS A 115 5.04 -5.31 -0.80
C HIS A 115 3.79 -4.66 -0.21
N MET A 116 3.86 -4.15 1.03
CA MET A 116 2.72 -3.50 1.68
C MET A 116 2.25 -2.24 0.96
N LEU A 117 3.16 -1.48 0.35
CA LEU A 117 2.79 -0.31 -0.45
C LEU A 117 2.07 -0.70 -1.74
N VAL A 118 2.53 -1.73 -2.45
CA VAL A 118 1.84 -2.26 -3.65
C VAL A 118 0.47 -2.82 -3.27
N HIS A 119 0.43 -3.66 -2.23
CA HIS A 119 -0.80 -4.23 -1.68
C HIS A 119 -1.83 -3.16 -1.32
N GLY A 120 -1.40 -2.13 -0.58
CA GLY A 120 -2.27 -1.01 -0.22
C GLY A 120 -2.80 -0.25 -1.43
N VAL A 121 -1.96 0.02 -2.44
CA VAL A 121 -2.37 0.67 -3.70
C VAL A 121 -3.41 -0.15 -4.45
N LEU A 122 -3.26 -1.47 -4.53
CA LEU A 122 -4.25 -2.34 -5.18
C LEU A 122 -5.59 -2.30 -4.45
N HIS A 123 -5.58 -2.29 -3.11
CA HIS A 123 -6.80 -2.09 -2.33
C HIS A 123 -7.49 -0.75 -2.60
N LEU A 124 -6.73 0.35 -2.73
CA LEU A 124 -7.31 1.65 -3.12
C LEU A 124 -7.93 1.64 -4.52
N MET A 125 -7.51 0.71 -5.37
CA MET A 125 -8.01 0.53 -6.73
C MET A 125 -9.18 -0.47 -6.80
N GLY A 126 -9.65 -0.96 -5.66
CA GLY A 126 -10.81 -1.85 -5.56
C GLY A 126 -10.50 -3.33 -5.69
N TYR A 127 -9.23 -3.73 -5.73
CA TYR A 127 -8.85 -5.15 -5.60
C TYR A 127 -9.01 -5.56 -4.13
N ASP A 128 -9.57 -6.75 -3.89
CA ASP A 128 -9.77 -7.27 -2.55
C ASP A 128 -9.45 -8.77 -2.53
N HIS A 129 -8.69 -9.21 -1.54
CA HIS A 129 -8.31 -10.61 -1.37
C HIS A 129 -9.13 -11.30 -0.26
N GLU A 130 -10.00 -10.57 0.45
CA GLU A 130 -10.86 -11.14 1.50
C GLU A 130 -12.22 -11.63 0.96
N THR A 131 -12.58 -11.30 -0.29
CA THR A 131 -13.91 -11.58 -0.88
C THR A 131 -14.06 -12.98 -1.46
N SER A 132 -13.04 -13.49 -2.15
CA SER A 132 -13.01 -14.85 -2.69
C SER A 132 -11.59 -15.32 -2.99
N GLU A 133 -11.41 -16.64 -3.14
CA GLU A 133 -10.14 -17.23 -3.57
C GLU A 133 -9.70 -16.73 -4.95
N ALA A 134 -10.66 -16.53 -5.87
CA ALA A 134 -10.36 -16.01 -7.20
C ALA A 134 -9.87 -14.54 -7.16
N ASP A 135 -10.47 -13.71 -6.31
CA ASP A 135 -10.07 -12.31 -6.16
C ASP A 135 -8.69 -12.22 -5.46
N ALA A 136 -8.43 -13.11 -4.49
CA ALA A 136 -7.12 -13.27 -3.89
C ALA A 136 -6.07 -13.65 -4.94
N GLU A 137 -6.29 -14.72 -5.71
CA GLU A 137 -5.37 -15.15 -6.77
C GLU A 137 -5.09 -14.04 -7.80
N GLU A 138 -6.11 -13.28 -8.18
CA GLU A 138 -5.95 -12.13 -9.09
C GLU A 138 -5.04 -11.07 -8.48
N MET A 139 -5.33 -10.65 -7.25
CA MET A 139 -4.58 -9.61 -6.55
C MET A 139 -3.13 -10.05 -6.30
N GLU A 140 -2.91 -11.27 -5.81
CA GLU A 140 -1.58 -11.84 -5.59
C GLU A 140 -0.78 -11.90 -6.90
N ALA A 141 -1.41 -12.31 -8.01
CA ALA A 141 -0.76 -12.35 -9.32
C ALA A 141 -0.35 -10.95 -9.82
N LEU A 142 -1.10 -9.90 -9.47
CA LEU A 142 -0.72 -8.52 -9.75
C LEU A 142 0.47 -8.08 -8.88
N GLU A 143 0.41 -8.36 -7.57
CA GLU A 143 1.48 -8.04 -6.62
C GLU A 143 2.82 -8.65 -7.06
N ILE A 144 2.83 -9.94 -7.40
CA ILE A 144 4.01 -10.65 -7.89
C ILE A 144 4.61 -9.95 -9.11
N LYS A 145 3.79 -9.62 -10.10
CA LYS A 145 4.27 -9.03 -11.36
C LYS A 145 4.75 -7.59 -11.18
N ILE A 146 4.14 -6.83 -10.28
CA ILE A 146 4.56 -5.46 -9.94
C ILE A 146 5.88 -5.49 -9.16
N LEU A 147 6.01 -6.36 -8.16
CA LEU A 147 7.23 -6.52 -7.37
C LEU A 147 8.41 -6.99 -8.23
N ALA A 148 8.18 -7.95 -9.14
CA ALA A 148 9.18 -8.37 -10.10
C ALA A 148 9.68 -7.22 -11.00
N LYS A 149 8.78 -6.29 -11.40
CA LYS A 149 9.18 -5.07 -12.15
C LYS A 149 10.00 -4.08 -11.31
N LEU A 150 9.83 -4.11 -10.00
CA LEU A 150 10.59 -3.30 -9.04
C LEU A 150 11.92 -3.95 -8.64
N GLY A 151 12.14 -5.21 -9.04
CA GLY A 151 13.35 -5.97 -8.76
C GLY A 151 13.30 -6.77 -7.47
N PHE A 152 12.09 -7.07 -6.96
CA PHE A 152 11.86 -7.91 -5.79
C PHE A 152 11.35 -9.29 -6.19
N ASP A 153 11.63 -10.27 -5.34
CA ASP A 153 11.17 -11.64 -5.52
C ASP A 153 9.67 -11.79 -5.22
N ASN A 154 9.11 -12.96 -5.50
CA ASN A 154 7.72 -13.28 -5.20
C ASN A 154 7.52 -13.24 -3.67
N PRO A 155 6.61 -12.40 -3.14
CA PRO A 155 6.42 -12.28 -1.69
C PRO A 155 5.69 -13.48 -1.06
N TYR A 156 5.10 -14.37 -1.85
CA TYR A 156 4.28 -15.51 -1.43
C TYR A 156 5.01 -16.86 -1.42
N THR A 157 6.34 -16.87 -1.51
CA THR A 157 7.11 -18.09 -1.19
C THR A 157 7.08 -18.27 0.34
N GLU A 158 6.42 -19.26 0.96
CA GLU A 158 6.43 -20.72 0.72
C GLU A 158 5.09 -21.44 1.02
N GLN A 159 4.73 -22.44 0.21
CA GLN A 159 4.47 -23.83 0.64
C GLN A 159 4.94 -24.78 -0.48
N ASP A 160 6.25 -25.01 -0.56
CA ASP A 160 6.88 -26.31 -0.89
C ASP A 160 8.41 -26.23 -0.70
#